data_AF-A0A2I1HLB1-F1
#
_entry.id   AF-A0A2I1HLB1-F1
#
_cell.length_a   1.000
_cell.length_b   1.000
_cell.length_c   1.000
_cell.angle_alpha   90.00
_cell.angle_beta   90.00
_cell.angle_gamma   90.00
#
_symmetry.space_group_name_H-M   'P 1'
#
loop_
_entity.id
_entity.type
_entity.pdbx_description
1 polymer ?
#
loop_
_entity_poly.entity_id
_entity_poly.type
_entity_poly.pdbx_seq_one_letter_code
_entity_poly.pdbx_strand_id
1 'polypeptide(L)'
;MNEYRGEGRGSFIEGRSVHNQRIERLWVDLVKSVIKKYSSIFMYLEDRCGLNINNNVYLFCLHFVFLPRINENLKQWRVSWNNHKLRTEKHQTPIQLYTKGMIESGFRGMEDEVVDPNDYGIDWE
;
A
#
# COMPACT_ATOMS: atom_id res chain seq x y z
N MET A 1 -7.53 27.32 -14.33
CA MET A 1 -7.33 27.27 -12.86
C MET A 1 -6.62 28.52 -12.34
N ASN A 2 -5.48 28.94 -12.91
CA ASN A 2 -4.81 30.20 -12.51
C ASN A 2 -5.55 31.47 -12.98
N GLU A 3 -6.27 31.42 -14.10
CA GLU A 3 -6.99 32.58 -14.65
C GLU A 3 -8.16 33.08 -13.80
N TYR A 4 -8.69 32.27 -12.88
CA TYR A 4 -9.84 32.63 -12.04
C TYR A 4 -9.49 32.99 -10.60
N ARG A 5 -8.27 32.69 -10.11
CA ARG A 5 -7.96 32.71 -8.66
C ARG A 5 -6.75 33.57 -8.24
N GLY A 6 -6.06 34.20 -9.19
CA GLY A 6 -4.97 35.16 -8.95
C GLY A 6 -3.62 34.52 -8.58
N GLU A 7 -2.53 35.16 -9.00
CA GLU A 7 -1.15 34.70 -8.78
C GLU A 7 -0.67 34.99 -7.34
N GLY A 8 0.14 34.09 -6.76
CA GLY A 8 0.90 34.36 -5.54
C GLY A 8 0.29 33.93 -4.19
N ARG A 9 -0.78 33.11 -4.16
CA ARG A 9 -1.39 32.66 -2.88
C ARG A 9 -0.75 31.44 -2.21
N GLY A 10 0.28 30.82 -2.81
CA GLY A 10 0.84 29.57 -2.29
C GLY A 10 -0.11 28.37 -2.43
N SER A 11 -1.04 28.43 -3.39
CA SER A 11 -1.96 27.34 -3.76
C SER A 11 -1.26 26.14 -4.43
N PHE A 12 0.05 26.21 -4.58
CA PHE A 12 0.92 25.14 -5.06
C PHE A 12 1.93 24.84 -3.96
N ILE A 13 1.84 23.64 -3.38
CA ILE A 13 2.84 23.16 -2.41
C ILE A 13 4.02 22.62 -3.22
N GLU A 14 4.99 23.50 -3.48
CA GLU A 14 6.24 23.14 -4.12
C GLU A 14 7.27 22.67 -3.08
N GLY A 15 7.71 21.41 -3.17
CA GLY A 15 8.72 20.85 -2.28
C GLY A 15 8.92 19.35 -2.46
N ARG A 16 10.07 18.83 -2.02
CA ARG A 16 10.30 17.37 -1.99
C ARG A 16 9.27 16.72 -1.05
N SER A 17 8.54 15.71 -1.54
CA SER A 17 7.56 14.94 -0.76
C SER A 17 8.26 13.99 0.25
N VAL A 18 9.03 14.57 1.17
CA VAL A 18 9.78 13.83 2.20
C VAL A 18 8.87 13.19 3.26
N HIS A 19 7.64 13.69 3.37
CA HIS A 19 6.64 13.21 4.33
C HIS A 19 6.09 11.83 3.94
N ASN A 20 6.10 11.47 2.65
CA ASN A 20 5.59 10.19 2.17
C ASN A 20 6.64 9.07 2.15
N GLN A 21 7.87 9.35 2.58
CA GLN A 21 9.02 8.45 2.41
C GLN A 21 8.83 7.06 3.02
N ARG A 22 8.09 6.96 4.14
CA ARG A 22 7.80 5.68 4.81
C ARG A 22 6.80 4.83 4.03
N ILE A 23 5.78 5.45 3.44
CA ILE A 23 4.82 4.76 2.57
C ILE A 23 5.52 4.28 1.30
N GLU A 24 6.38 5.11 0.70
CA GLU A 24 7.20 4.70 -0.45
C GLU A 24 8.10 3.50 -0.10
N ARG A 25 8.75 3.52 1.07
CA ARG A 25 9.58 2.39 1.52
C ARG A 25 8.76 1.12 1.69
N LEU A 26 7.58 1.24 2.29
CA LEU A 26 6.62 0.15 2.45
C LEU A 26 6.26 -0.47 1.09
N TRP A 27 5.93 0.35 0.10
CA TRP A 27 5.64 -0.10 -1.26
C TRP A 27 6.83 -0.81 -1.90
N VAL A 28 8.03 -0.26 -1.79
CA VAL A 28 9.25 -0.88 -2.31
C VAL A 28 9.47 -2.27 -1.70
N ASP A 29 9.28 -2.40 -0.39
CA ASP A 29 9.48 -3.68 0.30
C ASP A 29 8.39 -4.68 -0.01
N LEU A 30 7.12 -4.26 -0.11
CA LEU A 30 6.01 -5.10 -0.55
C LEU A 30 6.23 -5.66 -1.96
N VAL A 31 6.67 -4.80 -2.89
CA VAL A 31 6.95 -5.18 -4.27
C VAL A 31 8.05 -6.24 -4.29
N LYS A 32 9.13 -6.01 -3.56
CA LYS A 32 10.28 -6.92 -3.51
C LYS A 32 9.96 -8.27 -2.86
N SER A 33 9.22 -8.27 -1.75
CA SER A 33 9.00 -9.46 -0.93
C SER A 33 7.85 -10.35 -1.44
N VAL A 34 6.76 -9.73 -1.91
CA VAL A 34 5.52 -10.45 -2.28
C VAL A 34 5.31 -10.39 -3.78
N ILE A 35 5.19 -9.19 -4.36
CA ILE A 35 4.69 -9.02 -5.73
C ILE A 35 5.63 -9.66 -6.76
N LYS A 36 6.94 -9.37 -6.66
CA LYS A 36 7.94 -9.87 -7.61
C LYS A 36 7.94 -11.39 -7.73
N LYS A 37 7.67 -12.11 -6.63
CA LYS A 37 7.56 -13.57 -6.62
C LYS A 37 6.45 -14.06 -7.56
N TYR A 38 5.25 -13.49 -7.44
CA TYR A 38 4.12 -13.91 -8.27
C TYR A 38 4.22 -13.41 -9.70
N SER A 39 4.71 -12.18 -9.92
CA SER A 39 4.96 -11.66 -11.26
C SER A 39 5.93 -12.56 -12.02
N SER A 40 7.02 -13.03 -11.41
CA SER A 40 7.95 -13.97 -12.04
C SER A 40 7.29 -15.31 -12.39
N ILE A 41 6.42 -15.84 -11.53
CA ILE A 41 5.68 -17.08 -11.82
C ILE A 41 4.73 -16.88 -12.99
N PHE A 42 3.98 -15.77 -13.02
CA PHE A 42 3.00 -15.51 -14.08
C PHE A 42 3.67 -15.26 -15.44
N MET A 43 4.75 -14.49 -15.47
CA MET A 43 5.55 -14.31 -16.69
C MET A 43 6.11 -15.64 -17.20
N TYR A 44 6.55 -16.53 -16.29
CA TYR A 44 7.01 -17.87 -16.67
C TYR A 44 5.88 -18.73 -17.24
N LEU A 45 4.68 -18.68 -16.65
CA LEU A 45 3.52 -19.42 -17.15
C LEU A 45 3.11 -18.94 -18.56
N GLU A 46 3.18 -17.64 -18.81
CA GLU A 46 2.91 -17.04 -20.12
C GLU A 46 3.95 -17.46 -21.16
N ASP A 47 5.25 -17.30 -20.86
CA ASP A 47 6.33 -17.54 -21.82
C ASP A 47 6.59 -19.03 -22.08
N ARG A 48 6.43 -19.89 -21.06
CA ARG A 48 6.88 -21.30 -21.13
C ARG A 48 5.76 -22.33 -21.01
N CYS A 49 4.59 -21.95 -20.49
CA CYS A 49 3.50 -22.89 -20.23
C CYS A 49 2.23 -22.61 -21.04
N GLY A 50 2.25 -21.63 -21.94
CA GLY A 50 1.14 -21.33 -22.84
C GLY A 50 -0.07 -20.70 -22.14
N LEU A 51 0.16 -20.01 -21.01
CA LEU A 51 -0.91 -19.28 -20.33
C LEU A 51 -1.46 -18.17 -21.23
N ASN A 52 -2.68 -18.37 -21.74
CA ASN A 52 -3.43 -17.37 -22.51
C ASN A 52 -4.25 -16.45 -21.61
N ILE A 53 -3.89 -15.16 -21.55
CA ILE A 53 -4.56 -14.13 -20.74
C ILE A 53 -5.98 -13.83 -21.26
N ASN A 54 -6.26 -14.05 -22.55
CA ASN A 54 -7.59 -13.84 -23.12
C ASN A 54 -8.56 -15.01 -22.85
N ASN A 55 -8.09 -16.08 -22.19
CA ASN A 55 -8.92 -17.22 -21.83
C ASN A 55 -9.40 -17.10 -20.37
N ASN A 56 -10.70 -16.88 -20.20
CA ASN A 56 -11.34 -16.74 -18.89
C ASN A 56 -11.18 -17.98 -17.99
N VAL A 57 -11.08 -19.19 -18.56
CA VAL A 57 -10.85 -20.41 -17.77
C VAL A 57 -9.46 -20.37 -17.14
N TYR A 58 -8.44 -19.92 -17.89
CA TYR A 58 -7.08 -19.83 -17.39
C TYR A 58 -6.94 -18.74 -16.32
N LEU A 59 -7.60 -17.59 -16.50
CA LEU A 59 -7.67 -16.56 -15.48
C LEU A 59 -8.37 -17.06 -14.21
N PHE A 60 -9.48 -17.79 -14.35
CA PHE A 60 -10.17 -18.40 -13.22
C PHE A 60 -9.25 -19.37 -12.47
N CYS A 61 -8.55 -20.27 -13.17
CA CYS A 61 -7.59 -21.19 -12.56
C CYS A 61 -6.45 -20.45 -11.85
N LEU A 62 -5.91 -19.38 -12.45
CA LEU A 62 -4.91 -18.53 -11.81
C LEU A 62 -5.43 -17.94 -10.51
N HIS A 63 -6.62 -17.35 -10.51
CA HIS A 63 -7.21 -16.78 -9.30
C HIS A 63 -7.48 -17.84 -8.25
N PHE A 64 -8.09 -18.96 -8.63
CA PHE A 64 -8.39 -20.06 -7.72
C PHE A 64 -7.14 -20.58 -7.01
N VAL A 65 -6.03 -20.73 -7.74
CA VAL A 65 -4.77 -21.22 -7.19
C VAL A 65 -4.03 -20.11 -6.43
N PHE A 66 -3.79 -18.96 -7.05
CA PHE A 66 -2.84 -17.99 -6.53
C PHE A 66 -3.46 -16.94 -5.61
N LEU A 67 -4.74 -16.58 -5.76
CA LEU A 67 -5.37 -15.59 -4.88
C LEU A 67 -5.30 -15.96 -3.39
N PRO A 68 -5.67 -17.19 -2.95
CA PRO A 68 -5.54 -17.55 -1.53
C PRO A 68 -4.07 -17.53 -1.06
N ARG A 69 -3.13 -17.91 -1.93
CA ARG A 69 -1.69 -17.92 -1.63
C ARG A 69 -1.13 -16.50 -1.49
N ILE A 70 -1.53 -15.59 -2.37
CA ILE A 70 -1.16 -14.17 -2.33
C ILE A 70 -1.69 -13.54 -1.05
N ASN A 71 -2.97 -13.78 -0.73
CA ASN A 71 -3.60 -13.25 0.49
C ASN A 71 -2.89 -13.74 1.75
N GLU A 72 -2.50 -15.01 1.81
CA GLU A 72 -1.74 -15.55 2.95
C GLU A 72 -0.35 -14.93 3.05
N ASN A 73 0.37 -14.82 1.93
CA ASN A 73 1.67 -14.13 1.91
C ASN A 73 1.56 -12.66 2.34
N LEU A 74 0.51 -11.95 1.92
CA LEU A 74 0.25 -10.57 2.32
C LEU A 74 -0.03 -10.46 3.83
N LYS A 75 -0.80 -11.40 4.40
CA LYS A 75 -1.04 -11.45 5.85
C LYS A 75 0.27 -11.64 6.62
N GLN A 76 1.09 -12.58 6.20
CA GLN A 76 2.39 -12.85 6.83
C GLN A 76 3.33 -11.66 6.68
N TRP A 77 3.41 -11.07 5.49
CA TRP A 77 4.22 -9.88 5.25
C TRP A 77 3.77 -8.70 6.11
N ARG A 78 2.45 -8.45 6.23
CA ARG A 78 1.91 -7.40 7.11
C ARG A 78 2.34 -7.60 8.56
N VAL A 79 2.27 -8.83 9.08
CA VAL A 79 2.71 -9.14 10.45
C VAL A 79 4.22 -8.89 10.59
N SER A 80 5.02 -9.38 9.65
CA SER A 80 6.47 -9.17 9.65
C SER A 80 6.83 -7.68 9.57
N TRP A 81 6.16 -6.93 8.70
CA TRP A 81 6.39 -5.51 8.51
C TRP A 81 5.97 -4.73 9.75
N ASN A 82 4.83 -5.01 10.36
CA ASN A 82 4.42 -4.25 11.55
C ASN A 82 5.31 -4.50 12.78
N ASN A 83 6.05 -5.61 12.81
CA ASN A 83 6.94 -6.01 13.91
C ASN A 83 8.44 -5.80 13.59
N HIS A 84 8.82 -5.32 12.42
CA HIS A 84 10.23 -5.08 12.12
C HIS A 84 10.74 -3.82 12.83
N LYS A 85 12.01 -3.83 13.24
CA LYS A 85 12.61 -2.68 13.95
C LYS A 85 13.05 -1.61 12.95
N LEU A 86 12.60 -0.38 13.16
CA LEU A 86 13.01 0.77 12.37
C LEU A 86 14.27 1.41 12.97
N ARG A 87 15.36 1.42 12.20
CA ARG A 87 16.65 1.98 12.67
C ARG A 87 16.56 3.47 12.99
N THR A 88 15.78 4.24 12.24
CA THR A 88 15.62 5.70 12.45
C THR A 88 14.78 6.02 13.69
N GLU A 89 14.02 5.06 14.19
CA GLU A 89 13.06 5.24 15.29
C GLU A 89 13.52 4.53 16.56
N LYS A 90 14.82 4.61 16.87
CA LYS A 90 15.42 3.96 18.06
C LYS A 90 15.10 2.46 18.17
N HIS A 91 15.02 1.77 17.02
CA HIS A 91 14.67 0.35 16.92
C HIS A 91 13.26 -0.01 17.40
N GLN A 92 12.35 0.97 17.48
CA GLN A 92 10.94 0.70 17.69
C GLN A 92 10.31 0.12 16.42
N THR A 93 9.29 -0.71 16.61
CA THR A 93 8.52 -1.31 15.51
C THR A 93 7.37 -0.39 15.09
N PRO A 94 6.85 -0.48 13.85
CA PRO A 94 5.68 0.28 13.44
C PRO A 94 4.50 0.14 14.41
N ILE A 95 4.23 -1.07 14.92
CA ILE A 95 3.15 -1.28 15.88
C ILE A 95 3.41 -0.57 17.22
N GLN A 96 4.66 -0.57 17.71
CA GLN A 96 5.01 0.18 18.93
C GLN A 96 4.89 1.69 18.75
N LEU A 97 5.29 2.21 17.59
CA LEU A 97 5.14 3.63 17.27
C LEU A 97 3.67 4.03 17.18
N TYR A 98 2.84 3.19 16.56
CA TYR A 98 1.40 3.41 16.49
C TYR A 98 0.77 3.40 17.90
N THR A 99 1.05 2.38 18.72
CA THR A 99 0.55 2.32 20.10
C THR A 99 1.01 3.50 20.94
N LYS A 100 2.29 3.91 20.82
CA LYS A 100 2.82 5.08 21.51
C LYS A 100 2.09 6.35 21.08
N GLY A 101 1.88 6.54 19.78
CA GLY A 101 1.15 7.69 19.24
C GLY A 101 -0.28 7.78 19.78
N MET A 102 -0.99 6.64 19.89
CA MET A 102 -2.33 6.59 20.48
C MET A 102 -2.34 7.00 21.96
N ILE A 103 -1.33 6.60 22.74
CA ILE A 103 -1.21 6.96 24.15
C ILE A 103 -0.93 8.46 24.31
N GLU A 104 -0.04 9.02 23.47
CA GLU A 104 0.41 10.41 23.58
C GLU A 104 -0.59 11.41 22.99
N SER A 105 -1.27 11.06 21.90
CA SER A 105 -2.10 11.99 21.09
C SER A 105 -3.60 11.68 21.13
N GLY A 106 -4.01 10.71 21.95
CA GLY A 106 -5.37 10.17 22.02
C GLY A 106 -5.65 9.11 20.95
N PHE A 107 -6.72 8.34 21.14
CA PHE A 107 -7.20 7.37 20.15
C PHE A 107 -7.61 8.11 18.87
N ARG A 108 -6.83 7.92 17.79
CA ARG A 108 -7.12 8.46 16.45
C ARG A 108 -7.13 7.32 15.44
N GLY A 109 -8.11 7.30 14.54
CA GLY A 109 -8.19 6.30 13.47
C GLY A 109 -8.63 4.89 13.91
N MET A 110 -9.24 4.76 15.10
CA MET A 110 -10.02 3.58 15.53
C MET A 110 -11.52 3.87 15.57
N GLU A 111 -11.94 5.06 15.17
CA GLU A 111 -13.34 5.32 14.88
C GLU A 111 -13.64 4.52 13.60
N ASP A 112 -14.59 3.58 13.69
CA ASP A 112 -15.23 3.00 12.51
C ASP A 112 -16.07 4.12 11.85
N GLU A 113 -15.40 5.11 11.25
CA GLU A 113 -16.06 5.96 10.29
C GLU A 113 -16.53 5.02 9.18
N VAL A 114 -17.84 5.00 8.92
CA VAL A 114 -18.39 4.39 7.72
C VAL A 114 -17.82 5.19 6.56
N VAL A 115 -16.65 4.78 6.06
CA VAL A 115 -16.03 5.38 4.89
C VAL A 115 -16.90 4.97 3.71
N ASP A 116 -17.75 5.90 3.24
CA ASP A 116 -18.45 5.71 1.98
C ASP A 116 -17.37 5.57 0.89
N PRO A 117 -17.33 4.45 0.15
CA PRO A 117 -16.39 4.29 -0.96
C PRO A 117 -16.51 5.40 -2.02
N ASN A 118 -17.65 6.08 -2.10
CA ASN A 118 -17.85 7.22 -2.99
C ASN A 118 -17.19 8.52 -2.48
N ASP A 119 -16.90 8.62 -1.19
CA ASP A 119 -16.23 9.77 -0.58
C ASP A 119 -14.70 9.63 -0.60
N TYR A 120 -14.18 8.46 -0.99
CA TYR A 120 -12.75 8.23 -1.06
C TYR A 120 -12.12 9.01 -2.22
N GLY A 121 -11.44 10.11 -1.89
CA GLY A 121 -10.74 10.97 -2.87
C GLY A 121 -11.53 12.19 -3.33
N ILE A 122 -12.64 12.52 -2.66
CA ILE A 122 -13.34 13.80 -2.83
C ILE A 122 -12.74 14.81 -1.84
N ASP A 123 -12.07 15.84 -2.36
CA ASP A 123 -11.66 17.00 -1.57
C ASP A 123 -12.91 17.86 -1.34
N TRP A 124 -13.54 17.71 -0.17
CA TRP A 124 -14.62 18.59 0.26
C TRP A 124 -14.05 20.01 0.50
N GLU A 125 -14.69 21.02 -0.12
CA GLU A 125 -14.27 22.44 -0.08
C GLU A 125 -14.15 23.05 1.32
#